data_AF-A0A7C9E2N0-F1
#
_entry.id   AF-A0A7C9E2N0-F1
#
_cell.length_a   1.000
_cell.length_b   1.000
_cell.length_c   1.000
_cell.angle_alpha   90.00
_cell.angle_beta   90.00
_cell.angle_gamma   90.00
#
_symmetry.space_group_name_H-M   'P 1'
#
loop_
_entity.id
_entity.type
_entity.pdbx_description
1 polymer ?
#
loop_
_entity_poly.entity_id
_entity_poly.type
_entity_poly.pdbx_seq_one_letter_code
_entity_poly.pdbx_strand_id
1 'polypeptide(L)'
;YLVKSGRELLLVSRCLGAEANIVAYCEVYETIGFDVYRFRELGDGRAYWDNLTVLGDRILFIGENSSLALSASDFPGSKGNCIYFTDDHSKSNDVGVFDLASNC
;
A
#
# COMPACT_ATOMS: atom_id res chain seq x y z
N TYR A 1 0.30 -1.86 -7.18
CA TYR A 1 0.76 -0.48 -7.43
C TYR A 1 2.27 -0.45 -7.51
N LEU A 2 2.86 0.23 -8.49
CA LEU A 2 4.31 0.47 -8.56
C LEU A 2 4.60 1.89 -8.09
N VAL A 3 5.37 2.04 -7.01
CA VAL A 3 5.61 3.32 -6.35
C VAL A 3 7.10 3.64 -6.38
N LYS A 4 7.45 4.79 -6.95
CA LYS A 4 8.83 5.31 -6.89
C LYS A 4 9.06 5.98 -5.53
N SER A 5 10.07 5.50 -4.80
CA SER A 5 10.48 6.01 -3.49
C SER A 5 11.96 6.40 -3.53
N GLY A 6 12.26 7.64 -3.91
CA GLY A 6 13.64 8.09 -4.11
C GLY A 6 14.32 7.31 -5.24
N ARG A 7 15.34 6.52 -4.90
CA ARG A 7 16.06 5.62 -5.83
C ARG A 7 15.50 4.20 -5.87
N GLU A 8 14.51 3.89 -5.04
CA GLU A 8 13.90 2.57 -4.96
C GLU A 8 12.59 2.53 -5.74
N LEU A 9 12.29 1.35 -6.28
CA LEU A 9 10.98 1.02 -6.83
C LEU A 9 10.31 0.01 -5.91
N LEU A 10 9.10 0.33 -5.46
CA LEU A 10 8.31 -0.53 -4.59
C LEU A 10 7.13 -1.10 -5.36
N LEU A 11 6.86 -2.39 -5.17
CA LEU A 11 5.62 -3.02 -5.57
C LEU A 11 4.75 -3.14 -4.32
N VAL A 12 3.60 -2.50 -4.33
CA VAL A 12 2.60 -2.56 -3.27
C VAL A 12 1.43 -3.39 -3.79
N SER A 13 1.13 -4.49 -3.12
CA SER A 13 -0.05 -5.32 -3.37
C SER A 13 -1.11 -4.98 -2.32
N ARG A 14 -2.36 -4.79 -2.75
CA ARG A 14 -3.50 -4.58 -1.85
C ARG A 14 -4.26 -5.89 -1.71
N CYS A 15 -4.48 -6.30 -0.48
CA CYS A 15 -5.25 -7.49 -0.13
C CYS A 15 -6.69 -7.05 0.14
N LEU A 16 -7.63 -7.65 -0.59
CA LEU A 16 -9.06 -7.36 -0.46
C LEU A 16 -9.77 -8.54 0.19
N GLY A 17 -10.51 -8.28 1.26
CA GLY A 17 -11.51 -9.19 1.79
C GLY A 17 -12.77 -9.07 0.95
N ALA A 18 -13.38 -10.19 0.57
CA ALA A 18 -14.62 -10.22 -0.19
C ALA A 18 -15.75 -10.80 0.67
N GLU A 19 -16.83 -10.04 0.82
CA GLU A 19 -18.06 -10.52 1.44
C GLU A 19 -19.23 -10.45 0.44
N ALA A 20 -19.97 -11.55 0.34
CA ALA A 20 -21.16 -11.60 -0.51
C ALA A 20 -22.31 -10.84 0.16
N ASN A 21 -22.69 -9.69 -0.40
CA ASN A 21 -23.87 -8.97 0.07
C ASN A 21 -25.13 -9.50 -0.62
N ILE A 22 -25.73 -10.52 -0.01
CA ILE A 22 -26.88 -11.25 -0.54
C ILE A 22 -28.10 -10.34 -0.74
N VAL A 23 -28.23 -9.28 0.06
CA VAL A 23 -29.34 -8.31 -0.03
C VAL A 23 -29.21 -7.38 -1.24
N ALA A 24 -27.98 -7.02 -1.62
CA ALA A 24 -27.71 -6.08 -2.71
C ALA A 24 -27.31 -6.76 -4.03
N TYR A 25 -27.22 -8.09 -4.09
CA TYR A 25 -26.72 -8.86 -5.25
C TYR A 25 -25.36 -8.34 -5.78
N CYS A 26 -24.47 -7.91 -4.88
CA CYS A 26 -23.15 -7.41 -5.25
C CYS A 26 -22.07 -7.98 -4.32
N GLU A 27 -20.87 -8.17 -4.86
CA GLU A 27 -19.68 -8.43 -4.03
C GLU A 27 -19.19 -7.11 -3.43
N VAL A 28 -18.96 -7.11 -2.12
CA VAL A 28 -18.41 -5.97 -1.41
C VAL A 28 -16.98 -6.33 -1.03
N TYR A 29 -16.07 -5.40 -1.32
CA TYR A 29 -14.66 -5.57 -1.00
C TYR A 29 -14.24 -4.54 0.02
N GLU A 30 -13.46 -4.97 1.00
CA GLU A 30 -12.78 -4.12 1.97
C GLU A 30 -11.27 -4.34 1.92
N THR A 31 -10.49 -3.35 2.32
CA THR A 31 -9.03 -3.51 2.40
C THR A 31 -8.65 -4.16 3.70
N ILE A 32 -8.13 -5.38 3.61
CA ILE A 32 -7.69 -6.11 4.80
C ILE A 32 -6.18 -6.01 5.04
N GLY A 33 -5.44 -5.49 4.06
CA GLY A 33 -4.02 -5.21 4.25
C GLY A 33 -3.24 -4.95 2.97
N PHE A 34 -1.93 -4.85 3.14
CA PHE A 34 -1.00 -4.60 2.05
C PHE A 34 0.29 -5.38 2.23
N ASP A 35 0.81 -5.90 1.13
CA ASP A 35 2.18 -6.38 1.05
C ASP A 35 3.03 -5.40 0.26
N VAL A 36 4.22 -5.09 0.77
CA VAL A 36 5.17 -4.20 0.10
C VAL A 36 6.42 -4.99 -0.25
N TYR A 37 6.91 -4.79 -1.47
CA TYR A 37 8.14 -5.39 -1.95
C TYR A 37 9.05 -4.33 -2.55
N ARG A 38 10.35 -4.48 -2.37
CA ARG A 38 11.40 -3.62 -2.94
C ARG A 38 12.06 -4.31 -4.12
N PHE A 39 12.15 -3.61 -5.24
CA PHE A 39 12.90 -4.10 -6.39
C PHE A 39 14.39 -4.14 -6.09
N ARG A 40 15.04 -5.25 -6.43
CA ARG A 40 16.50 -5.44 -6.34
C ARG A 40 17.02 -5.99 -7.66
N GLU A 41 18.04 -5.34 -8.19
CA GLU A 41 18.80 -5.83 -9.34
C GLU A 41 20.11 -6.45 -8.86
N LEU A 42 20.46 -7.59 -9.44
CA LEU A 42 21.72 -8.30 -9.24
C LEU A 42 22.70 -7.90 -10.34
N GLY A 43 23.99 -7.91 -10.04
CA GLY A 43 25.04 -7.49 -10.99
C GLY A 43 25.17 -8.37 -12.25
N ASP A 44 24.46 -9.50 -12.31
CA ASP A 44 24.42 -10.42 -13.44
C ASP A 44 23.17 -10.25 -14.33
N GLY A 45 22.40 -9.18 -14.13
CA GLY A 45 21.20 -8.85 -14.91
C GLY A 45 19.93 -9.55 -14.44
N ARG A 46 19.99 -10.34 -13.37
CA ARG A 46 18.79 -10.86 -12.70
C ARG A 46 18.18 -9.80 -11.78
N ALA A 47 16.90 -9.93 -11.48
CA ALA A 47 16.22 -9.08 -10.51
C ALA A 47 15.21 -9.87 -9.69
N TYR A 48 14.90 -9.37 -8.49
CA TYR A 48 13.91 -9.97 -7.61
C TYR A 48 13.20 -8.90 -6.76
N TRP A 49 12.10 -9.30 -6.14
CA TRP A 49 11.31 -8.48 -5.24
C TRP A 49 11.54 -8.94 -3.81
N ASP A 50 12.15 -8.09 -2.99
CA ASP A 50 12.45 -8.34 -1.59
C ASP A 50 11.26 -7.89 -0.73
N ASN A 51 10.70 -8.77 0.10
CA ASN A 51 9.56 -8.40 0.95
C ASN A 51 10.00 -7.35 1.97
N LEU A 52 9.24 -6.27 2.05
CA LEU A 52 9.54 -5.13 2.89
C LEU A 52 8.46 -5.01 3.96
N THR A 53 8.83 -5.30 5.20
CA THR A 53 7.93 -5.21 6.37
C THR A 53 8.01 -3.86 7.09
N VAL A 54 9.00 -3.03 6.75
CA VAL A 54 9.21 -1.72 7.37
C VAL A 54 9.58 -0.67 6.30
N LEU A 55 8.77 0.37 6.19
CA LEU A 55 8.99 1.53 5.34
C LEU A 55 9.84 2.60 6.03
N GLY A 56 9.90 2.60 7.36
CA GLY A 56 10.65 3.57 8.15
C GLY A 56 9.97 4.94 8.17
N ASP A 57 10.69 6.01 7.88
CA ASP A 57 10.13 7.37 7.78
C ASP A 57 9.23 7.57 6.54
N ARG A 58 9.14 6.59 5.64
CA ARG A 58 8.35 6.73 4.41
C ARG A 58 6.85 6.57 4.65
N ILE A 59 6.10 7.33 3.87
CA ILE A 59 4.65 7.22 3.72
C ILE A 59 4.35 6.90 2.27
N LEU A 60 3.47 5.92 2.03
CA LEU A 60 2.95 5.63 0.69
C LEU A 60 1.52 6.14 0.57
N PHE A 61 1.21 6.84 -0.51
CA PHE A 61 -0.16 7.18 -0.91
C PHE A 61 -0.54 6.32 -2.10
N ILE A 62 -1.67 5.61 -1.99
CA ILE A 62 -2.13 4.63 -2.97
C ILE A 62 -3.57 4.96 -3.36
N GLY A 63 -3.80 5.24 -4.64
CA GLY A 63 -5.16 5.34 -5.19
C GLY A 63 -5.25 4.62 -6.53
N GLU A 64 -6.45 4.62 -7.11
CA GLU A 64 -6.71 3.98 -8.42
C GLU A 64 -5.78 4.52 -9.52
N ASN A 65 -5.59 5.85 -9.57
CA ASN A 65 -4.90 6.51 -10.69
C ASN A 65 -3.42 6.77 -10.45
N SER A 66 -2.99 6.92 -9.19
CA SER A 66 -1.63 7.36 -8.88
C SER A 66 -1.15 6.81 -7.56
N SER A 67 0.16 6.71 -7.44
CA SER A 67 0.83 6.39 -6.18
C SER A 67 2.02 7.29 -5.95
N LEU A 68 2.28 7.62 -4.69
CA LEU A 68 3.33 8.53 -4.29
C LEU A 68 4.02 8.01 -3.03
N ALA A 69 5.32 8.26 -2.91
CA ALA A 69 6.06 8.05 -1.68
C ALA A 69 6.61 9.39 -1.18
N LEU A 70 6.40 9.69 0.10
CA LEU A 70 6.85 10.91 0.78
C LEU A 70 7.60 10.56 2.08
N SER A 71 8.36 11.50 2.60
CA SER A 71 8.93 11.41 3.96
C SER A 71 7.90 11.93 4.97
N ALA A 72 7.67 11.19 6.05
CA ALA A 72 6.79 11.63 7.14
C ALA A 72 7.34 12.87 7.86
N SER A 73 8.67 12.96 7.94
CA SER A 73 9.35 14.11 8.53
C SER A 73 9.06 15.43 7.79
N ASP A 74 8.72 15.37 6.49
CA ASP A 74 8.33 16.56 5.71
C ASP A 74 6.89 17.04 6.01
N PHE A 75 6.06 16.19 6.63
CA PHE A 75 4.63 16.45 6.84
C PHE A 75 4.22 16.21 8.30
N PRO A 76 4.37 17.21 9.18
CA PRO A 76 3.99 17.11 10.59
C PRO A 76 2.55 16.61 10.78
N GLY A 77 2.35 15.62 11.64
CA GLY A 77 1.06 14.97 11.88
C GLY A 77 0.82 13.70 11.06
N SER A 78 1.70 13.40 10.11
CA SER A 78 1.68 12.13 9.37
C SER A 78 2.49 11.06 10.10
N LYS A 79 2.06 9.81 10.00
CA LYS A 79 2.76 8.68 10.61
C LYS A 79 3.61 7.99 9.54
N GLY A 80 4.92 7.94 9.74
CA GLY A 80 5.81 7.11 8.94
C GLY A 80 5.47 5.63 9.10
N ASN A 81 5.96 4.80 8.20
CA ASN A 81 5.67 3.37 8.17
C ASN A 81 4.22 3.02 7.78
N CYS A 82 3.50 3.97 7.16
CA CYS A 82 2.09 3.82 6.82
C CYS A 82 1.83 3.92 5.31
N ILE A 83 0.73 3.29 4.90
CA ILE A 83 0.11 3.39 3.59
C ILE A 83 -1.22 4.09 3.77
N TYR A 84 -1.39 5.23 3.14
CA TYR A 84 -2.62 6.00 3.07
C TYR A 84 -3.27 5.69 1.73
N PHE A 85 -4.54 5.31 1.73
CA PHE A 85 -5.17 4.82 0.51
C PHE A 85 -6.63 5.26 0.37
N THR A 86 -7.10 5.30 -0.87
CA THR A 86 -8.51 5.58 -1.19
C THR A 86 -9.28 4.28 -1.43
N ASP A 87 -10.61 4.40 -1.40
CA ASP A 87 -11.54 3.35 -1.82
C ASP A 87 -11.40 2.10 -0.95
N ASP A 88 -11.27 2.28 0.37
CA ASP A 88 -11.15 1.22 1.37
C ASP A 88 -12.28 0.20 1.22
N HIS A 89 -13.49 0.69 0.98
CA HIS A 89 -14.68 -0.12 0.87
C HIS A 89 -15.44 0.15 -0.44
N SER A 90 -15.83 -0.90 -1.19
CA SER A 90 -16.39 -0.76 -2.56
C SER A 90 -17.71 0.01 -2.68
N LYS A 91 -18.35 0.34 -1.54
CA LYS A 91 -19.60 1.11 -1.48
C LYS A 91 -19.41 2.58 -1.07
N SER A 92 -18.19 3.00 -0.75
CA SER A 92 -17.89 4.36 -0.28
C SER A 92 -16.57 4.86 -0.86
N ASN A 93 -16.53 6.15 -1.16
CA ASN A 93 -15.27 6.84 -1.41
C ASN A 93 -14.71 7.28 -0.06
N ASP A 94 -14.02 6.37 0.62
CA ASP A 94 -13.36 6.60 1.90
C ASP A 94 -11.84 6.59 1.76
N VAL A 95 -11.18 6.88 2.88
CA VAL A 95 -9.72 6.85 3.00
C VAL A 95 -9.34 6.00 4.19
N GLY A 96 -8.30 5.19 4.02
CA GLY A 96 -7.76 4.32 5.05
C GLY A 96 -6.29 4.62 5.33
N VAL A 97 -5.82 4.16 6.49
CA VAL A 97 -4.41 4.16 6.86
C VAL A 97 -4.02 2.79 7.37
N PHE A 98 -3.04 2.17 6.72
CA PHE A 98 -2.49 0.88 7.10
C PHE A 98 -1.06 1.06 7.60
N ASP A 99 -0.80 0.73 8.86
CA ASP A 99 0.57 0.71 9.41
C ASP A 99 1.19 -0.68 9.17
N LEU A 100 2.29 -0.69 8.42
CA LEU A 100 2.96 -1.90 7.96
C LEU A 100 3.58 -2.73 9.10
N ALA A 101 3.82 -2.12 10.27
CA ALA A 101 4.29 -2.83 11.47
C ALA A 101 3.17 -3.58 12.20
N SER A 102 1.91 -3.37 11.82
CA SER A 102 0.73 -3.90 12.52
C SER A 102 0.32 -5.29 12.08
N ASN A 103 1.17 -6.03 11.35
CA ASN A 103 0.85 -7.40 10.96
C ASN A 103 0.42 -8.21 12.19
N CYS A 104 -0.85 -8.63 12.19
CA CYS A 104 -1.47 -9.48 13.20
C CYS A 104 -0.70 -10.79 13.40
#